data_AF-A0A562IQ46-F1
#
_entry.id   AF-A0A562IQ46-F1
#
_cell.length_a   1.000
_cell.length_b   1.000
_cell.length_c   1.000
_cell.angle_alpha   90.00
_cell.angle_beta   90.00
_cell.angle_gamma   90.00
#
_symmetry.space_group_name_H-M   'P 1'
#
loop_
_entity.id
_entity.type
_entity.pdbx_description
1 polymer ?
#
loop_
_entity_poly.entity_id
_entity_poly.type
_entity_poly.pdbx_seq_one_letter_code
_entity_poly.pdbx_strand_id
1 'polypeptide(L)'
;MRPRSTAARRTPPTGMRRPSLYVAVAAAGAVAVHVLAGPEPAAQAEAAPTGTVSVAEALGLTASARPVDPARDLAPLEELAATRSSREDAQVAAQQAQAAADQAEVDRLAAEAEATAAAERAAAEEEAAAKAAAEAAAAAQQQTQQTQQAAPQRGGTGAAAAAPAGGVARISNSTGSVKPVVQAAADAVVSAVPGAGRITLGGTRASAADPGGHPSGLALDYMVMTDAALGDAIVEYHRAHWAELGVDYLIWEQRMLSSPGGSWKAMADRGSGTANHYDHVHVNYRG
;
A
#
# COMPACT_ATOMS: atom_id res chain seq x y z
N MET A 1 29.56 -37.09 32.64
CA MET A 1 29.44 -35.89 33.50
C MET A 1 28.46 -34.92 32.86
N ARG A 2 27.27 -34.75 33.45
CA ARG A 2 26.33 -33.67 33.12
C ARG A 2 26.67 -32.44 33.96
N PRO A 3 26.38 -31.23 33.46
CA PRO A 3 25.85 -30.19 34.33
C PRO A 3 24.44 -29.77 33.93
N ARG A 4 23.55 -29.81 34.93
CA ARG A 4 22.28 -29.08 34.99
C ARG A 4 22.56 -27.63 35.36
N SER A 5 21.82 -26.67 34.81
CA SER A 5 21.59 -25.33 35.40
C SER A 5 20.40 -24.69 34.67
N THR A 6 19.19 -24.82 35.23
CA THR A 6 18.42 -23.80 35.99
C THR A 6 17.84 -22.68 35.13
N ALA A 7 16.52 -22.76 34.97
CA ALA A 7 15.66 -21.76 34.36
C ALA A 7 15.64 -20.45 35.17
N ALA A 8 15.68 -19.32 34.48
CA ALA A 8 15.28 -18.03 35.02
C ALA A 8 14.25 -17.40 34.07
N ARG A 9 12.97 -17.47 34.45
CA ARG A 9 11.90 -16.67 33.82
C ARG A 9 12.13 -15.22 34.20
N ARG A 10 12.31 -14.35 33.20
CA ARG A 10 12.26 -12.89 33.38
C ARG A 10 10.95 -12.39 32.78
N THR A 11 10.01 -12.03 33.65
CA THR A 11 8.79 -11.28 33.31
C THR A 11 9.16 -9.81 33.05
N PRO A 12 8.61 -9.15 32.03
CA PRO A 12 8.76 -7.71 31.86
C PRO A 12 7.74 -6.94 32.74
N PRO A 13 8.09 -5.74 33.26
CA PRO A 13 7.16 -4.94 34.03
C PRO A 13 6.16 -4.18 33.13
N THR A 14 4.89 -4.23 33.53
CA THR A 14 3.77 -3.48 32.97
C THR A 14 3.89 -1.99 33.29
N GLY A 15 4.21 -1.17 32.29
CA GLY A 15 4.23 0.29 32.40
C GLY A 15 2.85 0.90 32.12
N MET A 16 2.17 1.36 33.16
CA MET A 16 0.94 2.15 33.10
C MET A 16 1.23 3.51 32.46
N ARG A 17 0.61 3.82 31.31
CA ARG A 17 0.62 5.18 30.73
C ARG A 17 -0.64 5.93 31.13
N ARG A 18 -0.47 7.07 31.82
CA ARG A 18 -1.51 8.06 32.12
C ARG A 18 -1.68 9.00 30.92
N PRO A 19 -2.91 9.43 30.57
CA PRO A 19 -3.12 10.46 29.55
C PRO A 19 -3.01 11.86 30.16
N SER A 20 -2.04 12.64 29.72
CA SER A 20 -1.90 14.06 30.07
C SER A 20 -2.82 14.88 29.17
N LEU A 21 -3.86 15.46 29.77
CA LEU A 21 -4.68 16.53 29.19
C LEU A 21 -3.81 17.78 28.96
N TYR A 22 -3.63 18.20 27.71
CA TYR A 22 -3.12 19.54 27.39
C TYR A 22 -4.30 20.50 27.23
N VAL A 23 -4.43 21.41 28.21
CA VAL A 23 -5.36 22.54 28.21
C VAL A 23 -4.81 23.61 27.26
N ALA A 24 -5.57 23.93 26.21
CA ALA A 24 -5.31 25.06 25.32
C ALA A 24 -5.89 26.34 25.94
N VAL A 25 -5.04 27.29 26.30
CA VAL A 25 -5.44 28.64 26.74
C VAL A 25 -5.35 29.58 25.54
N ALA A 26 -6.50 29.99 25.02
CA ALA A 26 -6.63 31.05 24.03
C ALA A 26 -6.80 32.40 24.75
N ALA A 27 -5.84 33.31 24.59
CA ALA A 27 -5.93 34.68 25.11
C ALA A 27 -6.70 35.57 24.11
N ALA A 28 -7.96 35.85 24.42
CA ALA A 28 -8.74 36.92 23.79
C ALA A 28 -8.74 38.13 24.74
N GLY A 29 -7.89 39.12 24.47
CA GLY A 29 -7.87 40.40 25.19
C GLY A 29 -8.79 41.40 24.53
N ALA A 30 -10.01 41.55 25.06
CA ALA A 30 -10.94 42.60 24.67
C ALA A 30 -10.51 43.95 25.27
N VAL A 31 -10.45 44.99 24.42
CA VAL A 31 -10.29 46.38 24.83
C VAL A 31 -11.58 46.85 25.50
N ALA A 32 -11.50 47.21 26.79
CA ALA A 32 -12.57 47.90 27.49
C ALA A 32 -12.11 49.32 27.84
N VAL A 33 -12.63 50.30 27.10
CA VAL A 33 -12.55 51.72 27.43
C VAL A 33 -13.50 51.98 28.59
N HIS A 34 -12.98 52.51 29.71
CA HIS A 34 -13.79 53.07 30.78
C HIS A 34 -13.45 54.55 30.94
N VAL A 35 -14.34 55.40 30.40
CA VAL A 35 -14.42 56.81 30.76
C VAL A 35 -15.30 56.87 32.01
N LEU A 36 -14.69 57.19 33.15
CA LEU A 36 -15.41 57.69 34.31
C LEU A 36 -14.86 59.08 34.61
N ALA A 37 -15.63 60.10 34.25
CA ALA A 37 -15.41 61.48 34.66
C ALA A 37 -15.85 61.66 36.11
N GLY A 38 -14.92 61.98 36.99
CA GLY A 38 -15.15 62.47 38.35
C GLY A 38 -14.32 63.73 38.58
N PRO A 39 -14.85 64.78 39.25
CA PRO A 39 -14.15 66.05 39.39
C PRO A 39 -13.15 65.95 40.55
N GLU A 40 -11.87 65.96 40.22
CA GLU A 40 -10.76 66.04 41.18
C GLU A 40 -9.86 67.23 40.77
N PRO A 41 -9.16 67.84 41.73
CA PRO A 41 -9.08 69.29 41.92
C PRO A 41 -8.26 69.99 40.83
N ALA A 42 -8.48 71.30 40.70
CA ALA A 42 -7.63 72.16 39.87
C ALA A 42 -6.16 71.98 40.30
N ALA A 43 -5.41 71.21 39.51
CA ALA A 43 -3.97 71.16 39.60
C ALA A 43 -3.47 72.58 39.30
N GLN A 44 -3.09 73.30 40.36
CA GLN A 44 -2.32 74.52 40.21
C GLN A 44 -0.98 74.13 39.62
N ALA A 45 -0.83 74.30 38.32
CA ALA A 45 0.47 74.33 37.68
C ALA A 45 1.18 75.58 38.21
N GLU A 46 2.03 75.42 39.23
CA GLU A 46 3.15 76.33 39.39
C GLU A 46 3.86 76.38 38.03
N ALA A 47 4.06 77.60 37.51
CA ALA A 47 4.79 77.79 36.27
C ALA A 47 6.18 77.17 36.43
N ALA A 48 6.35 75.97 35.87
CA ALA A 48 7.65 75.35 35.72
C ALA A 48 8.59 76.39 35.06
N PRO A 49 9.88 76.44 35.44
CA PRO A 49 10.82 77.36 34.81
C PRO A 49 10.70 77.20 33.30
N THR A 50 10.49 78.33 32.61
CA THR A 50 10.42 78.43 31.15
C THR A 50 11.79 78.08 30.58
N GLY A 51 12.07 76.79 30.46
CA GLY A 51 13.34 76.29 29.94
C GLY A 51 13.38 74.78 29.92
N THR A 52 12.74 74.16 28.93
CA THR A 52 13.09 72.79 28.53
C THR A 52 14.40 72.87 27.75
N VAL A 53 15.53 72.83 28.47
CA VAL A 53 16.83 72.72 27.82
C VAL A 53 16.90 71.32 27.20
N SER A 54 17.16 71.23 25.91
CA SER A 54 17.36 69.93 25.26
C SER A 54 18.52 69.20 25.96
N VAL A 55 18.41 67.88 26.14
CA VAL A 55 19.51 67.07 26.70
C VAL A 55 20.81 67.31 25.91
N ALA A 56 20.72 67.56 24.60
CA ALA A 56 21.87 67.90 23.77
C ALA A 56 22.51 69.24 24.18
N GLU A 57 21.71 70.24 24.49
CA GLU A 57 22.17 71.57 24.91
C GLU A 57 22.75 71.55 26.34
N ALA A 58 22.12 70.80 27.26
CA ALA A 58 22.65 70.57 28.60
C ALA A 58 24.01 69.83 28.59
N LEU A 59 24.25 69.00 27.57
CA LEU A 59 25.53 68.32 27.32
C LEU A 59 26.52 69.14 26.47
N GLY A 60 26.16 70.36 26.05
CA GLY A 60 27.00 71.22 25.20
C GLY A 60 27.22 70.69 23.77
N LEU A 61 26.38 69.77 23.31
CA LEU A 61 26.44 69.19 21.98
C LEU A 61 25.84 70.15 20.96
N THR A 62 26.70 70.78 20.16
CA THR A 62 26.28 71.57 19.01
C THR A 62 26.04 70.67 17.80
N ALA A 63 24.88 70.80 17.14
CA ALA A 63 24.57 70.02 15.95
C ALA A 63 25.46 70.48 14.79
N SER A 64 26.47 69.67 14.46
CA SER A 64 27.24 69.83 13.23
C SER A 64 26.57 69.03 12.12
N ALA A 65 25.88 69.72 11.21
CA ALA A 65 25.28 69.09 10.03
C ALA A 65 26.41 68.69 9.06
N ARG A 66 26.85 67.43 9.13
CA ARG A 66 27.67 66.84 8.07
C ARG A 66 26.77 66.50 6.87
N PRO A 67 27.25 66.69 5.63
CA PRO A 67 26.56 66.18 4.45
C PRO A 67 26.42 64.65 4.58
N VAL A 68 25.19 64.15 4.45
CA VAL A 68 24.91 62.71 4.38
C VAL A 68 25.31 62.24 2.98
N ASP A 69 26.13 61.20 2.90
CA ASP A 69 26.44 60.52 1.64
C ASP A 69 25.70 59.18 1.67
N PRO A 70 24.48 59.12 1.11
CA PRO A 70 23.64 57.93 1.22
C PRO A 70 24.32 56.68 0.66
N ALA A 71 25.24 56.81 -0.30
CA ALA A 71 25.97 55.68 -0.85
C ALA A 71 26.98 55.10 0.17
N ARG A 72 27.62 55.94 0.99
CA ARG A 72 28.56 55.48 2.03
C ARG A 72 27.85 55.06 3.31
N ASP A 73 26.81 55.79 3.69
CA ASP A 73 26.12 55.59 4.95
C ASP A 73 25.19 54.36 4.93
N LEU A 74 24.68 53.96 3.77
CA LEU A 74 23.82 52.78 3.61
C LEU A 74 24.57 51.49 3.22
N ALA A 75 25.78 51.58 2.67
CA ALA A 75 26.55 50.41 2.24
C ALA A 75 26.67 49.28 3.30
N PRO A 76 26.89 49.56 4.60
CA PRO A 76 26.92 48.50 5.62
C PRO A 76 25.57 47.80 5.84
N LEU A 77 24.45 48.51 5.61
CA LEU A 77 23.11 47.95 5.73
C LEU A 77 22.78 47.04 4.54
N GLU A 78 23.21 47.42 3.34
CA GLU A 78 23.08 46.61 2.13
C GLU A 78 23.91 45.32 2.23
N GLU A 79 25.13 45.40 2.75
CA GLU A 79 25.98 44.23 3.03
C GLU A 79 25.33 43.31 4.09
N LEU A 80 24.73 43.88 5.14
CA LEU A 80 24.00 43.11 6.14
C LEU A 80 22.75 42.43 5.54
N ALA A 81 22.04 43.09 4.63
CA ALA A 81 20.90 42.51 3.93
C ALA A 81 21.33 41.36 3.00
N ALA A 82 22.41 41.55 2.23
CA ALA A 82 22.96 40.53 1.35
C ALA A 82 23.43 39.29 2.13
N THR A 83 24.12 39.48 3.26
CA THR A 83 24.58 38.37 4.13
C THR A 83 23.43 37.66 4.85
N ARG A 84 22.31 38.34 5.11
CA ARG A 84 21.07 37.69 5.60
C ARG A 84 20.43 36.83 4.52
N SER A 85 20.22 37.39 3.32
CA SER A 85 19.66 36.66 2.18
C SER A 85 20.48 35.40 1.87
N SER A 86 21.81 35.51 1.80
CA SER A 86 22.68 34.35 1.54
C SER A 86 22.58 33.26 2.63
N ARG A 87 22.38 33.65 3.90
CA ARG A 87 22.16 32.70 4.99
C ARG A 87 20.80 32.02 4.93
N GLU A 88 19.77 32.73 4.48
CA GLU A 88 18.44 32.18 4.29
C GLU A 88 18.45 31.17 3.14
N ASP A 89 19.08 31.52 2.02
CA ASP A 89 19.25 30.61 0.88
C ASP A 89 20.03 29.34 1.27
N ALA A 90 21.11 29.49 2.05
CA ALA A 90 21.89 28.36 2.55
C ALA A 90 21.07 27.46 3.49
N GLN A 91 20.20 28.03 4.33
CA GLN A 91 19.30 27.26 5.20
C GLN A 91 18.26 26.49 4.40
N VAL A 92 17.67 27.10 3.38
CA VAL A 92 16.70 26.43 2.50
C VAL A 92 17.38 25.28 1.75
N ALA A 93 18.57 25.50 1.21
CA ALA A 93 19.34 24.46 0.53
C ALA A 93 19.69 23.29 1.47
N ALA A 94 20.08 23.58 2.71
CA ALA A 94 20.34 22.54 3.72
C ALA A 94 19.08 21.75 4.09
N GLN A 95 17.93 22.41 4.23
CA GLN A 95 16.66 21.75 4.49
C GLN A 95 16.24 20.83 3.34
N GLN A 96 16.40 21.28 2.09
CA GLN A 96 16.12 20.47 0.91
C GLN A 96 17.05 19.25 0.82
N ALA A 97 18.34 19.43 1.11
CA ALA A 97 19.29 18.33 1.16
C ALA A 97 18.93 17.30 2.24
N GLN A 98 18.52 17.75 3.42
CA GLN A 98 18.06 16.87 4.50
C GLN A 98 16.80 16.10 4.08
N ALA A 99 15.81 16.78 3.51
CA ALA A 99 14.57 16.14 3.05
C ALA A 99 14.85 15.09 1.95
N ALA A 100 15.78 15.36 1.04
CA ALA A 100 16.21 14.39 0.04
C ALA A 100 16.91 13.18 0.66
N ALA A 101 17.75 13.38 1.68
CA ALA A 101 18.40 12.30 2.41
C ALA A 101 17.38 11.44 3.19
N ASP A 102 16.42 12.07 3.85
CA ASP A 102 15.35 11.38 4.58
C ASP A 102 14.49 10.55 3.62
N GLN A 103 14.16 11.09 2.44
CA GLN A 103 13.42 10.36 1.43
C GLN A 103 14.21 9.15 0.91
N ALA A 104 15.51 9.31 0.65
CA ALA A 104 16.36 8.20 0.21
C ALA A 104 16.45 7.08 1.26
N GLU A 105 16.43 7.41 2.55
CA GLU A 105 16.38 6.43 3.63
C GLU A 105 15.05 5.66 3.64
N VAL A 106 13.93 6.37 3.49
CA VAL A 106 12.60 5.75 3.38
C VAL A 106 12.53 4.80 2.18
N ASP A 107 13.03 5.23 1.03
CA ASP A 107 13.04 4.42 -0.19
C ASP A 107 13.92 3.17 -0.02
N ARG A 108 15.08 3.29 0.66
CA ARG A 108 15.94 2.13 0.97
C ARG A 108 15.22 1.13 1.87
N LEU A 109 14.59 1.60 2.95
CA LEU A 109 13.86 0.74 3.87
C LEU A 109 12.67 0.05 3.20
N ALA A 110 11.97 0.74 2.29
CA ALA A 110 10.90 0.15 1.49
C ALA A 110 11.42 -0.96 0.57
N ALA A 111 12.55 -0.73 -0.12
CA ALA A 111 13.18 -1.73 -0.97
C ALA A 111 13.68 -2.96 -0.18
N GLU A 112 14.26 -2.74 1.01
CA GLU A 112 14.68 -3.82 1.92
C GLU A 112 13.48 -4.65 2.41
N ALA A 113 12.37 -4.00 2.74
CA ALA A 113 11.14 -4.68 3.15
C ALA A 113 10.52 -5.48 1.99
N GLU A 114 10.50 -4.93 0.78
CA GLU A 114 10.01 -5.62 -0.41
C GLU A 114 10.88 -6.85 -0.75
N ALA A 115 12.20 -6.71 -0.67
CA ALA A 115 13.14 -7.82 -0.87
C ALA A 115 12.94 -8.92 0.18
N THR A 116 12.70 -8.55 1.45
CA THR A 116 12.41 -9.51 2.52
C THR A 116 11.10 -10.24 2.24
N ALA A 117 10.03 -9.53 1.89
CA ALA A 117 8.74 -10.12 1.55
C ALA A 117 8.81 -11.03 0.30
N ALA A 118 9.64 -10.67 -0.69
CA ALA A 118 9.91 -11.52 -1.84
C ALA A 118 10.63 -12.83 -1.44
N ALA A 119 11.64 -12.74 -0.57
CA ALA A 119 12.34 -13.91 -0.05
C ALA A 119 11.43 -14.84 0.78
N GLU A 120 10.56 -14.26 1.63
CA GLU A 120 9.58 -15.02 2.41
C GLU A 120 8.55 -15.72 1.51
N ARG A 121 8.06 -15.05 0.45
CA ARG A 121 7.18 -15.66 -0.54
C ARG A 121 7.85 -16.83 -1.27
N ALA A 122 9.09 -16.65 -1.72
CA ALA A 122 9.85 -17.70 -2.38
C ALA A 122 10.09 -18.91 -1.45
N ALA A 123 10.38 -18.68 -0.17
CA ALA A 123 10.52 -19.76 0.81
C ALA A 123 9.20 -20.50 1.06
N ALA A 124 8.08 -19.78 1.14
CA ALA A 124 6.75 -20.39 1.29
C ALA A 124 6.34 -21.19 0.04
N GLU A 125 6.69 -20.72 -1.15
CA GLU A 125 6.53 -21.44 -2.42
C GLU A 125 7.33 -22.75 -2.44
N GLU A 126 8.59 -22.72 -2.01
CA GLU A 126 9.43 -23.92 -1.90
C GLU A 126 8.86 -24.93 -0.90
N GLU A 127 8.41 -24.46 0.27
CA GLU A 127 7.77 -25.31 1.28
C GLU A 127 6.46 -25.92 0.78
N ALA A 128 5.62 -25.13 0.09
CA ALA A 128 4.38 -25.61 -0.51
C ALA A 128 4.65 -26.67 -1.61
N ALA A 129 5.67 -26.45 -2.44
CA ALA A 129 6.09 -27.41 -3.46
C ALA A 129 6.60 -28.72 -2.84
N ALA A 130 7.39 -28.64 -1.76
CA ALA A 130 7.86 -29.81 -1.03
C ALA A 130 6.69 -30.62 -0.43
N LYS A 131 5.70 -29.93 0.14
CA LYS A 131 4.49 -30.56 0.68
C LYS A 131 3.65 -31.23 -0.41
N ALA A 132 3.43 -30.55 -1.53
CA ALA A 132 2.69 -31.11 -2.67
C ALA A 132 3.39 -32.35 -3.26
N ALA A 133 4.72 -32.34 -3.34
CA ALA A 133 5.50 -33.50 -3.76
C ALA A 133 5.36 -34.68 -2.79
N ALA A 134 5.35 -34.42 -1.48
CA ALA A 134 5.14 -35.46 -0.46
C ALA A 134 3.72 -36.06 -0.54
N GLU A 135 2.69 -35.24 -0.73
CA GLU A 135 1.30 -35.70 -0.91
C GLU A 135 1.14 -36.52 -2.19
N ALA A 136 1.75 -36.10 -3.30
CA ALA A 136 1.76 -36.87 -4.55
C ALA A 136 2.46 -38.22 -4.40
N ALA A 137 3.59 -38.27 -3.69
CA ALA A 137 4.29 -39.52 -3.39
C ALA A 137 3.44 -40.46 -2.52
N ALA A 138 2.73 -39.92 -1.52
CA ALA A 138 1.81 -40.70 -0.68
C ALA A 138 0.61 -41.25 -1.48
N ALA A 139 0.02 -40.44 -2.37
CA ALA A 139 -1.07 -40.86 -3.24
C ALA A 139 -0.63 -41.97 -4.21
N ALA A 140 0.56 -41.84 -4.81
CA ALA A 140 1.14 -42.88 -5.66
C ALA A 140 1.32 -44.20 -4.91
N GLN A 141 1.80 -44.17 -3.67
CA GLN A 141 1.92 -45.38 -2.84
C GLN A 141 0.58 -46.05 -2.52
N GLN A 142 -0.50 -45.28 -2.34
CA GLN A 142 -1.85 -45.84 -2.14
C GLN A 142 -2.39 -46.48 -3.42
N GLN A 143 -2.14 -45.86 -4.57
CA GLN A 143 -2.57 -46.38 -5.86
C GLN A 143 -1.87 -47.70 -6.20
N THR A 144 -0.56 -47.81 -5.93
CA THR A 144 0.21 -49.05 -6.14
C THR A 144 -0.33 -50.19 -5.26
N GLN A 145 -0.73 -49.90 -4.02
CA GLN A 145 -1.35 -50.88 -3.11
C GLN A 145 -2.74 -51.33 -3.59
N GLN A 146 -3.55 -50.43 -4.14
CA GLN A 146 -4.85 -50.78 -4.73
C GLN A 146 -4.69 -51.61 -6.01
N THR A 147 -3.72 -51.31 -6.87
CA THR A 147 -3.46 -52.09 -8.09
C THR A 147 -2.87 -53.47 -7.81
N GLN A 148 -2.15 -53.68 -6.70
CA GLN A 148 -1.68 -55.02 -6.30
C GLN A 148 -2.80 -55.90 -5.73
N GLN A 149 -3.93 -55.32 -5.29
CA GLN A 149 -5.12 -56.06 -4.89
C GLN A 149 -6.07 -56.38 -6.06
N ALA A 150 -5.82 -55.84 -7.25
CA ALA A 150 -6.68 -56.01 -8.42
C ALA A 150 -5.88 -56.44 -9.66
N ALA A 151 -5.79 -57.76 -9.91
CA ALA A 151 -5.44 -58.30 -11.23
C ALA A 151 -5.96 -59.75 -11.41
N PRO A 152 -6.31 -60.20 -12.64
CA PRO A 152 -6.88 -59.44 -13.76
C PRO A 152 -8.07 -60.17 -14.46
N GLN A 153 -8.92 -59.42 -15.16
CA GLN A 153 -9.79 -59.94 -16.23
C GLN A 153 -9.48 -59.19 -17.54
N ARG A 154 -9.35 -59.97 -18.62
CA ARG A 154 -8.74 -59.63 -19.91
C ARG A 154 -9.64 -58.78 -20.83
N GLY A 155 -8.97 -58.04 -21.72
CA GLY A 155 -9.23 -58.09 -23.16
C GLY A 155 -9.82 -56.83 -23.81
N GLY A 156 -9.17 -56.34 -24.88
CA GLY A 156 -9.78 -55.41 -25.82
C GLY A 156 -8.82 -54.39 -26.44
N THR A 157 -8.15 -54.79 -27.52
CA THR A 157 -7.38 -53.91 -28.41
C THR A 157 -8.31 -52.98 -29.21
N GLY A 158 -8.00 -51.69 -29.26
CA GLY A 158 -8.66 -50.73 -30.13
C GLY A 158 -7.99 -49.37 -30.06
N ALA A 159 -6.89 -49.19 -30.80
CA ALA A 159 -6.26 -47.90 -30.99
C ALA A 159 -7.10 -47.07 -31.97
N ALA A 160 -7.95 -46.20 -31.43
CA ALA A 160 -8.49 -45.04 -32.13
C ALA A 160 -7.81 -43.81 -31.53
N ALA A 161 -7.33 -42.91 -32.40
CA ALA A 161 -6.68 -41.66 -32.00
C ALA A 161 -7.60 -40.89 -31.03
N ALA A 162 -7.15 -40.75 -29.79
CA ALA A 162 -7.87 -40.02 -28.76
C ALA A 162 -7.83 -38.53 -29.10
N ALA A 163 -8.98 -37.99 -29.53
CA ALA A 163 -9.30 -36.59 -29.28
C ALA A 163 -9.16 -36.34 -27.76
N PRO A 164 -8.66 -35.18 -27.31
CA PRO A 164 -8.55 -34.93 -25.88
C PRO A 164 -9.96 -35.02 -25.29
N ALA A 165 -10.15 -35.95 -24.35
CA ALA A 165 -11.34 -35.98 -23.54
C ALA A 165 -11.40 -34.64 -22.79
N GLY A 166 -12.35 -33.79 -23.15
CA GLY A 166 -12.54 -32.49 -22.50
C GLY A 166 -12.70 -32.70 -21.00
N GLY A 167 -11.88 -32.01 -20.21
CA GLY A 167 -12.02 -31.98 -18.77
C GLY A 167 -13.26 -31.18 -18.40
N VAL A 168 -14.10 -31.72 -17.53
CA VAL A 168 -15.21 -30.96 -16.92
C VAL A 168 -14.66 -30.21 -15.70
N ALA A 169 -14.80 -28.90 -15.70
CA ALA A 169 -14.31 -28.05 -14.62
C ALA A 169 -15.16 -28.22 -13.36
N ARG A 170 -14.50 -28.46 -12.22
CA ARG A 170 -15.16 -28.51 -10.91
C ARG A 170 -15.19 -27.12 -10.29
N ILE A 171 -16.37 -26.49 -10.34
CA ILE A 171 -16.60 -25.14 -9.84
C ILE A 171 -17.30 -25.20 -8.48
N SER A 172 -16.69 -24.61 -7.46
CA SER A 172 -17.26 -24.45 -6.13
C SER A 172 -18.22 -23.27 -6.12
N ASN A 173 -19.49 -23.54 -5.84
CA ASN A 173 -20.57 -22.57 -5.87
C ASN A 173 -21.34 -22.59 -4.55
N SER A 174 -21.71 -21.41 -4.04
CA SER A 174 -22.49 -21.25 -2.80
C SER A 174 -23.85 -20.56 -3.00
N THR A 175 -24.15 -20.00 -4.18
CA THR A 175 -25.42 -19.29 -4.45
C THR A 175 -26.02 -19.63 -5.82
N GLY A 176 -25.96 -20.90 -6.21
CA GLY A 176 -26.50 -21.42 -7.48
C GLY A 176 -25.42 -21.76 -8.51
N SER A 177 -25.80 -22.17 -9.71
CA SER A 177 -24.81 -22.49 -10.76
C SER A 177 -24.29 -21.23 -11.44
N VAL A 178 -23.06 -21.29 -11.98
CA VAL A 178 -22.60 -20.28 -12.95
C VAL A 178 -23.43 -20.35 -14.23
N LYS A 179 -23.37 -19.31 -15.07
CA LYS A 179 -24.05 -19.33 -16.37
C LYS A 179 -23.40 -20.35 -17.32
N PRO A 180 -24.14 -20.86 -18.32
CA PRO A 180 -23.61 -21.84 -19.28
C PRO A 180 -22.35 -21.37 -20.01
N VAL A 181 -22.27 -20.08 -20.38
CA VAL A 181 -21.07 -19.50 -21.03
C VAL A 181 -19.82 -19.63 -20.13
N VAL A 182 -20.00 -19.40 -18.82
CA VAL A 182 -18.92 -19.50 -17.83
C VAL A 182 -18.50 -20.94 -17.60
N GLN A 183 -19.45 -21.88 -17.54
CA GLN A 183 -19.13 -23.31 -17.45
C GLN A 183 -18.36 -23.78 -18.69
N ALA A 184 -18.81 -23.40 -19.89
CA ALA A 184 -18.14 -23.76 -21.14
C ALA A 184 -16.72 -23.18 -21.21
N ALA A 185 -16.53 -21.93 -20.78
CA ALA A 185 -15.20 -21.32 -20.70
C ALA A 185 -14.30 -22.05 -19.70
N ALA A 186 -14.82 -22.42 -18.53
CA ALA A 186 -14.10 -23.21 -17.54
C ALA A 186 -13.65 -24.56 -18.11
N ASP A 187 -14.55 -25.29 -18.76
CA ASP A 187 -14.29 -26.60 -19.38
C ASP A 187 -13.19 -26.49 -20.46
N ALA A 188 -13.25 -25.44 -21.29
CA ALA A 188 -12.21 -25.16 -22.29
C ALA A 188 -10.84 -24.92 -21.65
N VAL A 189 -10.78 -24.07 -20.61
CA VAL A 189 -9.53 -23.74 -19.90
C VAL A 189 -8.92 -24.95 -19.22
N VAL A 190 -9.71 -25.74 -18.47
CA VAL A 190 -9.19 -26.92 -17.76
C VAL A 190 -8.73 -28.03 -18.71
N SER A 191 -9.28 -28.05 -19.93
CA SER A 191 -8.88 -28.99 -20.99
C SER A 191 -7.60 -28.56 -21.69
N ALA A 192 -7.44 -27.26 -21.95
CA ALA A 192 -6.37 -26.73 -22.77
C ALA A 192 -5.12 -26.32 -21.99
N VAL A 193 -5.28 -25.84 -20.75
CA VAL A 193 -4.17 -25.33 -19.93
C VAL A 193 -3.65 -26.44 -19.02
N PRO A 194 -2.42 -26.95 -19.23
CA PRO A 194 -1.86 -28.00 -18.39
C PRO A 194 -1.84 -27.59 -16.91
N GLY A 195 -2.52 -28.36 -16.08
CA GLY A 195 -2.61 -28.09 -14.64
C GLY A 195 -3.87 -27.39 -14.18
N ALA A 196 -4.62 -26.72 -15.05
CA ALA A 196 -5.86 -26.06 -14.65
C ALA A 196 -6.95 -27.05 -14.16
N GLY A 197 -6.92 -28.31 -14.60
CA GLY A 197 -7.85 -29.34 -14.10
C GLY A 197 -7.63 -29.79 -12.66
N ARG A 198 -6.51 -29.43 -12.00
CA ARG A 198 -6.20 -29.83 -10.62
C ARG A 198 -6.57 -28.77 -9.57
N ILE A 199 -6.78 -27.54 -10.00
CA ILE A 199 -7.08 -26.42 -9.10
C ILE A 199 -8.57 -26.34 -8.77
N THR A 200 -8.89 -25.58 -7.73
CA THR A 200 -10.28 -25.24 -7.40
C THR A 200 -10.69 -24.01 -8.19
N LEU A 201 -11.90 -24.00 -8.75
CA LEU A 201 -12.49 -22.82 -9.36
C LEU A 201 -13.58 -22.26 -8.42
N GLY A 202 -13.46 -20.99 -8.03
CA GLY A 202 -14.48 -20.28 -7.27
C GLY A 202 -15.54 -19.69 -8.19
N GLY A 203 -16.79 -20.11 -8.04
CA GLY A 203 -17.93 -19.64 -8.83
C GLY A 203 -18.84 -18.71 -8.03
N THR A 204 -20.15 -18.98 -8.03
CA THR A 204 -21.14 -18.11 -7.42
C THR A 204 -21.01 -18.02 -5.90
N ARG A 205 -21.22 -16.82 -5.38
CA ARG A 205 -21.30 -16.54 -3.94
C ARG A 205 -22.16 -15.32 -3.66
N ALA A 206 -22.75 -15.27 -2.47
CA ALA A 206 -23.47 -14.12 -1.99
C ALA A 206 -22.47 -12.99 -1.71
N SER A 207 -22.46 -11.97 -2.57
CA SER A 207 -21.65 -10.77 -2.46
C SER A 207 -22.42 -9.59 -3.04
N ALA A 208 -22.31 -8.41 -2.41
CA ALA A 208 -22.88 -7.17 -2.93
C ALA A 208 -21.86 -6.32 -3.70
N ALA A 209 -20.58 -6.70 -3.67
CA ALA A 209 -19.48 -5.90 -4.23
C ALA A 209 -19.36 -6.02 -5.76
N ASP A 210 -19.92 -7.07 -6.35
CA ASP A 210 -19.78 -7.42 -7.77
C ASP A 210 -21.10 -7.95 -8.35
N PRO A 211 -22.17 -7.15 -8.44
CA PRO A 211 -23.47 -7.63 -8.91
C PRO A 211 -23.49 -8.21 -10.33
N GLY A 212 -22.49 -7.87 -11.17
CA GLY A 212 -22.26 -8.47 -12.50
C GLY A 212 -21.14 -9.53 -12.54
N GLY A 213 -20.61 -9.94 -11.39
CA GLY A 213 -19.52 -10.91 -11.23
C GLY A 213 -20.02 -12.25 -10.69
N HIS A 214 -19.45 -12.70 -9.57
CA HIS A 214 -19.75 -14.00 -8.95
C HIS A 214 -21.22 -14.20 -8.58
N PRO A 215 -21.91 -13.24 -7.92
CA PRO A 215 -23.34 -13.36 -7.60
C PRO A 215 -24.22 -13.65 -8.81
N SER A 216 -23.86 -13.12 -9.98
CA SER A 216 -24.62 -13.29 -11.23
C SER A 216 -24.25 -14.54 -12.03
N GLY A 217 -23.26 -15.30 -11.57
CA GLY A 217 -22.71 -16.46 -12.27
C GLY A 217 -21.93 -16.09 -13.53
N LEU A 218 -21.38 -14.87 -13.59
CA LEU A 218 -20.59 -14.35 -14.71
C LEU A 218 -19.09 -14.25 -14.41
N ALA A 219 -18.62 -14.77 -13.28
CA ALA A 219 -17.21 -14.72 -12.90
C ALA A 219 -16.68 -16.04 -12.37
N LEU A 220 -15.37 -16.24 -12.53
CA LEU A 220 -14.61 -17.34 -11.96
C LEU A 220 -13.28 -16.86 -11.37
N ASP A 221 -12.95 -17.45 -10.22
CA ASP A 221 -11.63 -17.35 -9.60
C ASP A 221 -10.89 -18.67 -9.84
N TYR A 222 -9.83 -18.66 -10.63
CA TYR A 222 -8.95 -19.81 -10.85
C TYR A 222 -7.91 -19.83 -9.74
N MET A 223 -8.12 -20.65 -8.71
CA MET A 223 -7.31 -20.64 -7.49
C MET A 223 -5.96 -21.35 -7.72
N VAL A 224 -4.96 -20.60 -8.21
CA VAL A 224 -3.60 -21.09 -8.48
C VAL A 224 -2.72 -21.11 -7.24
N MET A 225 -3.17 -20.48 -6.15
CA MET A 225 -2.44 -20.36 -4.89
C MET A 225 -1.07 -19.71 -5.12
N THR A 226 0.01 -20.47 -5.03
CA THR A 226 1.37 -19.97 -5.21
C THR A 226 1.95 -20.29 -6.59
N ASP A 227 1.18 -20.94 -7.47
CA ASP A 227 1.63 -21.32 -8.81
C ASP A 227 1.40 -20.17 -9.82
N ALA A 228 2.26 -19.14 -9.73
CA ALA A 228 2.15 -17.97 -10.59
C ALA A 228 2.29 -18.30 -12.08
N ALA A 229 3.11 -19.30 -12.42
CA ALA A 229 3.28 -19.76 -13.79
C ALA A 229 1.98 -20.38 -14.38
N LEU A 230 1.21 -21.11 -13.57
CA LEU A 230 -0.12 -21.55 -13.96
C LEU A 230 -1.08 -20.35 -14.11
N GLY A 231 -0.99 -19.36 -13.22
CA GLY A 231 -1.75 -18.11 -13.34
C GLY A 231 -1.50 -17.40 -14.66
N ASP A 232 -0.23 -17.20 -15.02
CA ASP A 232 0.18 -16.62 -16.30
C ASP A 232 -0.31 -17.44 -17.50
N ALA A 233 -0.21 -18.77 -17.44
CA ALA A 233 -0.71 -19.64 -18.51
C ALA A 233 -2.24 -19.53 -18.70
N ILE A 234 -2.99 -19.42 -17.60
CA ILE A 234 -4.44 -19.20 -17.62
C ILE A 234 -4.74 -17.83 -18.23
N VAL A 235 -4.04 -16.77 -17.81
CA VAL A 235 -4.20 -15.41 -18.35
C VAL A 235 -3.93 -15.39 -19.86
N GLU A 236 -2.82 -15.97 -20.31
CA GLU A 236 -2.47 -15.98 -21.74
C GLU A 236 -3.49 -16.75 -22.58
N TYR A 237 -4.02 -17.87 -22.07
CA TYR A 237 -5.11 -18.59 -22.74
C TYR A 237 -6.36 -17.71 -22.88
N HIS A 238 -6.77 -17.03 -21.81
CA HIS A 238 -7.92 -16.11 -21.87
C HIS A 238 -7.70 -14.93 -22.82
N ARG A 239 -6.46 -14.42 -22.91
CA ARG A 239 -6.11 -13.35 -23.85
C ARG A 239 -6.18 -13.81 -25.30
N ALA A 240 -5.66 -15.00 -25.59
CA ALA A 240 -5.70 -15.59 -26.93
C ALA A 240 -7.14 -15.91 -27.40
N HIS A 241 -8.00 -16.38 -26.48
CA HIS A 241 -9.36 -16.81 -26.77
C HIS A 241 -10.44 -15.84 -26.28
N TRP A 242 -10.09 -14.56 -26.10
CA TRP A 242 -10.91 -13.56 -25.41
C TRP A 242 -12.35 -13.48 -25.93
N ALA A 243 -12.52 -13.39 -27.26
CA ALA A 243 -13.85 -13.28 -27.87
C ALA A 243 -14.62 -14.61 -27.84
N GLU A 244 -13.92 -15.73 -28.03
CA GLU A 244 -14.50 -17.08 -28.04
C GLU A 244 -15.03 -17.47 -26.65
N LEU A 245 -14.26 -17.20 -25.61
CA LEU A 245 -14.65 -17.45 -24.22
C LEU A 245 -15.62 -16.40 -23.68
N GLY A 246 -15.82 -15.30 -24.41
CA GLY A 246 -16.66 -14.19 -23.96
C GLY A 246 -16.06 -13.44 -22.78
N VAL A 247 -14.74 -13.27 -22.70
CA VAL A 247 -14.10 -12.52 -21.60
C VAL A 247 -14.52 -11.04 -21.65
N ASP A 248 -14.82 -10.47 -20.49
CA ASP A 248 -15.06 -9.04 -20.31
C ASP A 248 -13.86 -8.33 -19.70
N TYR A 249 -13.29 -8.89 -18.62
CA TYR A 249 -12.02 -8.43 -18.05
C TYR A 249 -11.32 -9.55 -17.25
N LEU A 250 -10.02 -9.36 -17.03
CA LEU A 250 -9.18 -10.19 -16.16
C LEU A 250 -8.60 -9.35 -15.02
N ILE A 251 -8.40 -9.96 -13.85
CA ILE A 251 -7.58 -9.43 -12.77
C ILE A 251 -6.57 -10.51 -12.37
N TRP A 252 -5.29 -10.14 -12.31
CA TRP A 252 -4.20 -11.00 -11.90
C TRP A 252 -3.09 -10.14 -11.30
N GLU A 253 -2.46 -10.53 -10.19
CA GLU A 253 -1.34 -9.81 -9.56
C GLU A 253 -1.58 -8.30 -9.41
N GLN A 254 -2.73 -7.92 -8.84
CA GLN A 254 -3.11 -6.54 -8.56
C GLN A 254 -3.17 -5.62 -9.81
N ARG A 255 -3.36 -6.20 -10.98
CA ARG A 255 -3.56 -5.47 -12.24
C ARG A 255 -4.80 -5.99 -12.96
N MET A 256 -5.48 -5.08 -13.65
CA MET A 256 -6.67 -5.37 -14.44
C MET A 256 -6.40 -5.20 -15.93
N LEU A 257 -6.92 -6.12 -16.74
CA LEU A 257 -6.90 -6.05 -18.19
C LEU A 257 -8.35 -6.06 -18.70
N SER A 258 -8.73 -5.07 -19.51
CA SER A 258 -10.11 -4.90 -20.00
C SER A 258 -10.27 -5.17 -21.51
N SER A 259 -9.20 -5.59 -22.18
CA SER A 259 -9.22 -5.98 -23.59
C SER A 259 -8.02 -6.88 -23.92
N PRO A 260 -8.12 -7.78 -24.92
CA PRO A 260 -7.07 -8.79 -25.16
C PRO A 260 -5.69 -8.19 -25.49
N GLY A 261 -5.68 -7.10 -26.26
CA GLY A 261 -4.47 -6.35 -26.63
C GLY A 261 -4.26 -5.06 -25.84
N GLY A 262 -5.02 -4.84 -24.76
CA GLY A 262 -4.91 -3.65 -23.93
C GLY A 262 -3.68 -3.65 -23.03
N SER A 263 -3.42 -2.50 -22.40
CA SER A 263 -2.43 -2.40 -21.33
C SER A 263 -3.05 -2.81 -19.99
N TRP A 264 -2.25 -3.47 -19.16
CA TRP A 264 -2.58 -3.71 -17.75
C TRP A 264 -2.68 -2.39 -16.99
N LYS A 265 -3.72 -2.24 -16.16
CA LYS A 265 -3.91 -1.11 -15.26
C LYS A 265 -3.70 -1.56 -13.82
N ALA A 266 -2.81 -0.88 -13.09
CA ALA A 266 -2.61 -1.15 -11.68
C ALA A 266 -3.89 -0.89 -10.87
N MET A 267 -4.16 -1.74 -9.89
CA MET A 267 -5.25 -1.58 -8.93
C MET A 267 -4.73 -1.01 -7.61
N ALA A 268 -5.56 -0.24 -6.93
CA ALA A 268 -5.30 0.15 -5.54
C ALA A 268 -5.14 -1.10 -4.67
N ASP A 269 -4.25 -1.02 -3.68
CA ASP A 269 -4.11 -2.06 -2.67
C ASP A 269 -5.40 -2.21 -1.85
N ARG A 270 -5.91 -3.44 -1.79
CA ARG A 270 -7.13 -3.82 -1.07
C ARG A 270 -6.84 -4.51 0.27
N GLY A 271 -5.58 -4.54 0.70
CA GLY A 271 -5.16 -4.92 2.05
C GLY A 271 -4.88 -6.41 2.27
N SER A 272 -4.91 -7.25 1.22
CA SER A 272 -4.48 -8.65 1.32
C SER A 272 -4.10 -9.25 -0.02
N GLY A 273 -3.31 -10.34 0.01
CA GLY A 273 -2.91 -11.09 -1.19
C GLY A 273 -4.10 -11.56 -2.02
N THR A 274 -5.09 -12.18 -1.37
CA THR A 274 -6.33 -12.62 -2.02
C THR A 274 -7.15 -11.44 -2.55
N ALA A 275 -7.33 -10.36 -1.79
CA ALA A 275 -8.08 -9.19 -2.28
C ALA A 275 -7.39 -8.52 -3.47
N ASN A 276 -6.06 -8.62 -3.54
CA ASN A 276 -5.23 -8.13 -4.64
C ASN A 276 -4.99 -9.18 -5.75
N HIS A 277 -5.63 -10.35 -5.69
CA HIS A 277 -5.58 -11.37 -6.75
C HIS A 277 -4.18 -11.93 -7.03
N TYR A 278 -3.38 -12.09 -5.97
CA TYR A 278 -2.07 -12.76 -6.07
C TYR A 278 -2.16 -14.28 -6.01
N ASP A 279 -3.27 -14.83 -5.52
CA ASP A 279 -3.48 -16.28 -5.33
C ASP A 279 -4.51 -16.89 -6.31
N HIS A 280 -5.12 -16.07 -7.15
CA HIS A 280 -6.05 -16.51 -8.18
C HIS A 280 -6.13 -15.55 -9.37
N VAL A 281 -6.36 -16.11 -10.55
CA VAL A 281 -6.78 -15.33 -11.72
C VAL A 281 -8.29 -15.14 -11.64
N HIS A 282 -8.75 -13.90 -11.59
CA HIS A 282 -10.18 -13.60 -11.68
C HIS A 282 -10.55 -13.25 -13.11
N VAL A 283 -11.62 -13.87 -13.60
CA VAL A 283 -12.15 -13.68 -14.94
C VAL A 283 -13.62 -13.35 -14.87
N ASN A 284 -13.99 -12.24 -15.49
CA ASN A 284 -15.38 -11.87 -15.69
C ASN A 284 -15.74 -12.08 -17.16
N TYR A 285 -16.95 -12.59 -17.39
CA TYR A 285 -17.45 -12.98 -18.71
C TYR A 285 -18.65 -12.13 -19.12
N ARG A 286 -18.86 -12.03 -20.43
CA ARG A 286 -20.04 -11.44 -21.07
C ARG A 286 -21.13 -12.50 -21.09
N GLY A 287 -22.31 -12.12 -20.59
CA GLY A 287 -23.47 -13.01 -20.46
C GLY A 287 -24.25 -13.24 -21.73
#